data_AF-A0A073K6N7-F1
#
_entry.id   AF-A0A073K6N7-F1
#
_cell.length_a   1.000
_cell.length_b   1.000
_cell.length_c   1.000
_cell.angle_alpha   90.00
_cell.angle_beta   90.00
_cell.angle_gamma   90.00
#
_symmetry.space_group_name_H-M   'P 1'
#
loop_
_entity.id
_entity.type
_entity.pdbx_description
1 polymer ?
#
loop_
_entity_poly.entity_id
_entity_poly.type
_entity_poly.pdbx_seq_one_letter_code
_entity_poly.pdbx_strand_id
1 'polypeptide(L)'
;MPVDLPDGTLEITYIKTHDFAGVLEALGENERKFSAKLVRQMKSYLYELLLTDDPKDQIYVASDVDSKIDFDEIQFVYGAGIIEKLSNTGYSVIPNDELLKDIVGLNEKKYDYKKIVEETLLTANKYHLPVHYFIHKSGLDISSIDNRIIKRSVKSHKSLLNSKRDVENINQLYKSLTDLTNKEGIDKSLEYALYIYPEKIDKDELKELIVSNINLLDHGKTTQKTSIRKLIKYYDWLKYRKPKKGELILKDQKTEV
;
A
#
# COMPACT_ATOMS: atom_id res chain seq x y z
N MET A 1 26.97 36.08 -2.21
CA MET A 1 27.23 36.37 -0.78
C MET A 1 26.19 35.60 0.01
N PRO A 2 26.57 34.86 1.06
CA PRO A 2 25.60 34.17 1.89
C PRO A 2 24.70 35.21 2.56
N VAL A 3 23.39 34.95 2.53
CA VAL A 3 22.40 35.76 3.24
C VAL A 3 22.03 35.00 4.50
N ASP A 4 22.32 35.59 5.66
CA ASP A 4 21.97 35.02 6.95
C ASP A 4 20.46 35.19 7.20
N LEU A 5 19.76 34.08 7.37
CA LEU A 5 18.36 34.03 7.78
C LEU A 5 18.27 33.48 9.22
N PRO A 6 17.16 33.73 9.94
CA PRO A 6 17.00 33.34 11.35
C PRO A 6 17.25 31.85 11.64
N ASP A 7 16.97 30.98 10.66
CA ASP A 7 17.04 29.53 10.79
C ASP A 7 18.20 28.89 9.99
N GLY A 8 19.13 29.70 9.43
CA GLY A 8 20.30 29.20 8.69
C GLY A 8 20.87 30.15 7.64
N THR A 9 21.98 29.74 7.02
CA THR A 9 22.68 30.49 5.95
C THR A 9 22.19 30.04 4.57
N LEU A 10 21.76 30.98 3.72
CA LEU A 10 21.42 30.70 2.32
C LEU A 10 22.56 31.16 1.41
N GLU A 11 23.21 30.22 0.73
CA GLU A 11 24.18 30.53 -0.31
C GLU A 11 23.47 30.97 -1.59
N ILE A 12 23.62 32.24 -1.96
CA ILE A 12 23.06 32.80 -3.18
C ILE A 12 24.20 33.21 -4.12
N THR A 13 24.13 32.69 -5.35
CA THR A 13 24.99 33.11 -6.46
C THR A 13 24.46 34.44 -7.01
N TYR A 14 25.20 35.52 -6.78
CA TYR A 14 24.88 36.86 -7.26
C TYR A 14 25.71 37.19 -8.50
N ILE A 15 25.05 37.43 -9.63
CA ILE A 15 25.71 37.76 -10.90
C ILE A 15 25.37 39.20 -11.24
N LYS A 16 26.41 40.05 -11.38
CA LYS A 16 26.27 41.43 -11.84
C LYS A 16 26.89 41.54 -13.22
N THR A 17 26.09 41.91 -14.21
CA THR A 17 26.55 42.08 -15.59
C THR A 17 26.28 43.50 -16.08
N HIS A 18 27.07 43.95 -17.05
CA HIS A 18 26.89 45.21 -17.76
C HIS A 18 26.05 45.04 -19.03
N ASP A 19 25.88 43.80 -19.49
CA ASP A 19 25.07 43.42 -20.63
C ASP A 19 24.34 42.10 -20.35
N PHE A 20 23.03 42.06 -20.62
CA PHE A 20 22.19 40.90 -20.40
C PHE A 20 22.21 39.91 -21.58
N ALA A 21 22.81 40.25 -22.72
CA ALA A 21 22.85 39.39 -23.90
C ALA A 21 23.39 37.99 -23.57
N GLY A 22 24.56 37.88 -22.92
CA GLY A 22 25.14 36.59 -22.55
C GLY A 22 24.34 35.80 -21.49
N VAL A 23 23.57 36.50 -20.64
CA VAL A 23 22.67 35.84 -19.68
C VAL A 23 21.46 35.25 -20.41
N LEU A 24 20.90 36.00 -21.36
CA LEU A 24 19.77 35.56 -22.17
C LEU A 24 20.15 34.43 -23.13
N GLU A 25 21.37 34.45 -23.68
CA GLU A 25 21.92 33.38 -24.52
C GLU A 25 22.08 32.08 -23.71
N ALA A 26 22.68 32.14 -22.52
CA ALA A 26 22.80 30.99 -21.63
C ALA A 26 21.44 30.43 -21.15
N LEU A 27 20.45 31.32 -20.91
CA LEU A 27 19.08 30.89 -20.61
C LEU A 27 18.36 30.30 -21.83
N GLY A 28 18.74 30.71 -23.04
CA GLY A 28 18.25 30.17 -24.31
C GLY A 28 18.81 28.80 -24.65
N GLU A 29 20.06 28.53 -24.28
CA GLU A 29 20.71 27.21 -24.39
C GLU A 29 20.15 26.17 -23.40
N ASN A 30 19.51 26.62 -22.32
CA ASN A 30 18.83 25.73 -21.39
C ASN A 30 17.52 25.24 -22.04
N GLU A 31 17.61 24.14 -22.78
CA GLU A 31 16.46 23.52 -23.43
C GLU A 31 15.34 23.34 -22.41
N ARG A 32 14.21 24.01 -22.67
CA ARG A 32 13.02 23.86 -21.83
C ARG A 32 12.63 22.39 -21.87
N LYS A 33 12.78 21.69 -20.75
CA LYS A 33 12.32 20.29 -20.59
C LYS A 33 10.86 20.11 -21.01
N PHE A 34 10.04 21.16 -20.89
CA PHE A 34 8.64 21.17 -21.31
C PHE A 34 8.32 22.43 -22.11
N SER A 35 7.59 22.27 -23.22
CA SER A 35 7.10 23.43 -23.98
C SER A 35 6.14 24.27 -23.14
N ALA A 36 6.14 25.59 -23.35
CA ALA A 36 5.20 26.49 -22.65
C ALA A 36 3.73 26.12 -22.93
N LYS A 37 3.46 25.51 -24.10
CA LYS A 37 2.15 24.97 -24.46
C LYS A 37 1.76 23.82 -23.54
N LEU A 38 2.67 22.88 -23.27
CA LEU A 38 2.43 21.73 -22.39
C LEU A 38 2.18 22.18 -20.95
N VAL A 39 3.00 23.11 -20.42
CA VAL A 39 2.81 23.65 -19.06
C VAL A 39 1.46 24.37 -18.92
N ARG A 40 1.02 25.11 -19.95
CA ARG A 40 -0.29 25.76 -19.96
C ARG A 40 -1.42 24.73 -19.97
N GLN A 41 -1.30 23.66 -20.76
CA GLN A 41 -2.26 22.56 -20.77
C GLN A 41 -2.34 21.86 -19.40
N MET A 42 -1.19 21.57 -18.77
CA MET A 42 -1.15 20.97 -17.43
C MET A 42 -1.88 21.81 -16.39
N LYS A 43 -1.71 23.14 -16.40
CA LYS A 43 -2.44 24.04 -15.50
C LYS A 43 -3.94 24.01 -15.75
N SER A 44 -4.37 23.98 -17.00
CA SER A 44 -5.80 23.86 -17.35
C SER A 44 -6.41 22.55 -16.86
N TYR A 45 -5.71 21.42 -17.04
CA TYR A 45 -6.18 20.12 -16.55
C TYR A 45 -6.24 20.03 -15.02
N LEU A 46 -5.22 20.54 -14.33
CA LEU A 46 -5.23 20.61 -12.86
C LEU A 46 -6.38 21.48 -12.35
N TYR A 47 -6.69 22.57 -13.05
CA TYR A 47 -7.80 23.45 -12.71
C TYR A 47 -9.16 22.76 -12.90
N GLU A 48 -9.37 22.06 -14.02
CA GLU A 48 -10.60 21.28 -14.27
C GLU A 48 -10.76 20.13 -13.28
N LEU A 49 -9.67 19.44 -12.91
CA LEU A 49 -9.67 18.40 -11.88
C LEU A 49 -10.07 18.93 -10.50
N LEU A 50 -9.67 20.16 -10.16
CA LEU A 50 -10.02 20.81 -8.89
C LEU A 50 -11.45 21.36 -8.87
N LEU A 51 -12.03 21.62 -10.05
CA LEU A 51 -13.39 22.14 -10.18
C LEU A 51 -14.47 21.04 -10.24
N THR A 52 -14.08 19.80 -10.55
CA THR A 52 -15.02 18.70 -10.87
C THR A 52 -14.91 17.58 -9.84
N ASP A 53 -16.02 17.21 -9.18
CA ASP A 53 -16.06 16.16 -8.14
C ASP A 53 -15.98 14.71 -8.69
N ASP A 54 -16.00 14.49 -10.02
CA ASP A 54 -15.81 13.17 -10.65
C ASP A 54 -14.88 13.26 -11.89
N PRO A 55 -13.60 12.84 -11.79
CA PRO A 55 -12.59 13.09 -12.82
C PRO A 55 -12.53 11.98 -13.88
N LYS A 56 -13.67 11.51 -14.39
CA LYS A 56 -13.73 10.22 -15.09
C LYS A 56 -13.34 10.17 -16.57
N ASP A 57 -13.25 11.28 -17.30
CA ASP A 57 -13.14 11.18 -18.78
C ASP A 57 -12.06 12.04 -19.46
N GLN A 58 -11.02 12.49 -18.75
CA GLN A 58 -10.00 13.34 -19.37
C GLN A 58 -8.69 12.59 -19.63
N ILE A 59 -8.60 11.97 -20.81
CA ILE A 59 -7.38 11.37 -21.36
C ILE A 59 -6.88 12.25 -22.51
N TYR A 60 -5.68 12.83 -22.38
CA TYR A 60 -4.92 13.32 -23.54
C TYR A 60 -3.58 12.60 -23.56
N VAL A 61 -3.44 11.67 -24.50
CA VAL A 61 -2.13 11.13 -24.90
C VAL A 61 -1.50 12.18 -25.79
N ALA A 62 -0.32 12.68 -25.42
CA ALA A 62 0.53 13.42 -26.36
C ALA A 62 0.97 12.43 -27.45
N SER A 63 0.11 12.25 -28.44
CA SER A 63 0.38 11.50 -29.66
C SER A 63 1.07 12.48 -30.60
N ASP A 64 2.39 12.58 -30.46
CA ASP A 64 3.31 13.09 -31.48
C ASP A 64 4.77 12.79 -31.07
N VAL A 65 5.03 11.54 -30.69
CA VAL A 65 6.41 11.01 -30.71
C VAL A 65 6.36 9.66 -31.40
N ASP A 66 6.48 9.69 -32.72
CA ASP A 66 6.92 8.57 -33.53
C ASP A 66 8.33 8.20 -33.06
N SER A 67 8.43 7.28 -32.10
CA SER A 67 9.54 6.33 -31.87
C SER A 67 9.53 5.81 -30.44
N LYS A 68 9.86 4.53 -30.30
CA LYS A 68 10.14 3.76 -29.06
C LYS A 68 10.23 4.62 -27.80
N ILE A 69 9.14 4.66 -27.03
CA ILE A 69 9.12 5.26 -25.70
C ILE A 69 9.98 4.38 -24.79
N ASP A 70 11.08 4.91 -24.30
CA ASP A 70 11.83 4.32 -23.20
C ASP A 70 11.07 4.62 -21.89
N PHE A 71 10.59 3.56 -21.24
CA PHE A 71 9.70 3.68 -20.07
C PHE A 71 10.43 4.22 -18.84
N ASP A 72 11.76 4.18 -18.82
CA ASP A 72 12.60 4.74 -17.75
C ASP A 72 12.66 6.28 -17.78
N GLU A 73 12.22 6.92 -18.88
CA GLU A 73 12.22 8.38 -19.02
C GLU A 73 10.88 9.04 -18.66
N ILE A 74 9.86 8.25 -18.30
CA ILE A 74 8.54 8.77 -17.94
C ILE A 74 8.58 9.38 -16.54
N GLN A 75 8.68 10.71 -16.46
CA GLN A 75 8.75 11.42 -15.18
C GLN A 75 7.39 11.66 -14.52
N PHE A 76 6.27 11.48 -15.23
CA PHE A 76 4.94 11.75 -14.65
C PHE A 76 3.75 11.17 -15.44
N VAL A 77 2.72 10.67 -14.74
CA VAL A 77 1.45 10.16 -15.32
C VAL A 77 0.26 10.71 -14.49
N TYR A 78 -0.76 11.23 -15.16
CA TYR A 78 -2.05 11.61 -14.55
C TYR A 78 -3.19 10.77 -15.15
N GLY A 79 -4.08 10.25 -14.29
CA GLY A 79 -5.34 9.60 -14.69
C GLY A 79 -5.48 8.14 -14.27
N ALA A 80 -6.59 7.83 -13.60
CA ALA A 80 -6.99 6.47 -13.25
C ALA A 80 -7.62 5.79 -14.49
N GLY A 81 -6.80 5.10 -15.30
CA GLY A 81 -7.30 4.34 -16.46
C GLY A 81 -6.23 3.93 -17.47
N ILE A 82 -5.09 4.61 -17.51
CA ILE A 82 -3.98 4.27 -18.42
C ILE A 82 -3.08 3.17 -17.80
N ILE A 83 -3.16 2.98 -16.48
CA ILE A 83 -2.43 1.94 -15.73
C ILE A 83 -2.72 0.53 -16.29
N GLU A 84 -3.94 0.29 -16.78
CA GLU A 84 -4.33 -1.03 -17.32
C GLU A 84 -3.65 -1.36 -18.66
N LYS A 85 -3.32 -0.37 -19.49
CA LYS A 85 -2.53 -0.56 -20.73
C LYS A 85 -1.01 -0.51 -20.49
N LEU A 86 -0.55 0.02 -19.35
CA LEU A 86 0.84 -0.03 -18.85
C LEU A 86 1.13 -1.31 -18.03
N SER A 87 0.48 -2.43 -18.36
CA SER A 87 0.37 -3.64 -17.52
C SER A 87 1.68 -4.35 -17.14
N ASN A 88 2.83 -3.91 -17.65
CA ASN A 88 4.14 -4.42 -17.25
C ASN A 88 4.90 -3.53 -16.26
N THR A 89 4.46 -2.30 -15.99
CA THR A 89 5.13 -1.37 -15.04
C THR A 89 4.19 -0.76 -13.99
N GLY A 90 2.87 -0.85 -14.16
CA GLY A 90 1.86 -0.28 -13.25
C GLY A 90 1.75 -0.95 -11.87
N TYR A 91 2.34 -2.12 -11.67
CA TYR A 91 2.25 -2.87 -10.41
C TYR A 91 3.03 -2.21 -9.27
N SER A 92 4.08 -1.44 -9.56
CA SER A 92 4.84 -0.70 -8.54
C SER A 92 4.04 0.42 -7.86
N VAL A 93 3.02 0.97 -8.55
CA VAL A 93 2.28 2.18 -8.16
C VAL A 93 1.01 1.88 -7.35
N ILE A 94 0.57 0.62 -7.24
CA ILE A 94 -0.68 0.25 -6.56
C ILE A 94 -0.67 0.77 -5.11
N PRO A 95 -1.65 1.55 -4.63
CA PRO A 95 -1.66 2.06 -3.25
C PRO A 95 -1.68 0.94 -2.19
N ASN A 96 -1.08 1.22 -1.02
CA ASN A 96 -1.06 0.24 0.08
C ASN A 96 -2.48 -0.12 0.56
N ASP A 97 -3.38 0.86 0.63
CA ASP A 97 -4.72 0.63 1.12
C ASP A 97 -5.57 -0.18 0.12
N GLU A 98 -5.32 -0.08 -1.20
CA GLU A 98 -5.95 -0.98 -2.20
C GLU A 98 -5.52 -2.43 -2.00
N LEU A 99 -4.22 -2.66 -1.77
CA LEU A 99 -3.67 -4.00 -1.51
C LEU A 99 -4.20 -4.57 -0.18
N LEU A 100 -4.35 -3.73 0.84
CA LEU A 100 -4.96 -4.14 2.12
C LEU A 100 -6.44 -4.50 1.97
N LYS A 101 -7.19 -3.74 1.18
CA LYS A 101 -8.61 -4.01 0.86
C LYS A 101 -8.76 -5.30 0.04
N ASP A 102 -7.80 -5.63 -0.84
CA ASP A 102 -7.79 -6.89 -1.61
C ASP A 102 -7.67 -8.13 -0.71
N ILE A 103 -6.85 -8.09 0.34
CA ILE A 103 -6.68 -9.20 1.30
C ILE A 103 -8.03 -9.63 1.93
N VAL A 104 -8.91 -8.66 2.20
CA VAL A 104 -10.24 -8.91 2.78
C VAL A 104 -11.34 -9.08 1.72
N GLY A 105 -10.98 -9.09 0.44
CA GLY A 105 -11.90 -9.31 -0.68
C GLY A 105 -12.85 -8.14 -0.93
N LEU A 106 -12.43 -6.92 -0.61
CA LEU A 106 -13.16 -5.68 -0.94
C LEU A 106 -12.67 -5.02 -2.24
N ASN A 107 -11.71 -5.65 -2.92
CA ASN A 107 -11.20 -5.15 -4.19
C ASN A 107 -11.77 -6.01 -5.33
N GLU A 108 -12.39 -5.37 -6.31
CA GLU A 108 -13.00 -6.03 -7.48
C GLU A 108 -11.99 -6.19 -8.63
N LYS A 109 -10.84 -5.52 -8.54
CA LYS A 109 -9.78 -5.58 -9.57
C LYS A 109 -9.13 -6.96 -9.60
N LYS A 110 -8.99 -7.53 -10.80
CA LYS A 110 -8.24 -8.77 -11.03
C LYS A 110 -6.77 -8.46 -11.25
N TYR A 111 -5.97 -8.54 -10.20
CA TYR A 111 -4.52 -8.36 -10.30
C TYR A 111 -3.80 -9.62 -10.78
N ASP A 112 -2.67 -9.43 -11.45
CA ASP A 112 -1.64 -10.45 -11.63
C ASP A 112 -0.82 -10.59 -10.35
N TYR A 113 -1.21 -11.57 -9.54
CA TYR A 113 -0.58 -11.82 -8.25
C TYR A 113 0.89 -12.27 -8.37
N LYS A 114 1.33 -12.80 -9.52
CA LYS A 114 2.75 -13.14 -9.72
C LYS A 114 3.57 -11.87 -9.79
N LYS A 115 3.15 -10.90 -10.60
CA LYS A 115 3.77 -9.57 -10.68
C LYS A 115 3.72 -8.81 -9.36
N ILE A 116 2.63 -8.91 -8.59
CA ILE A 116 2.58 -8.31 -7.25
C ILE A 116 3.70 -8.86 -6.36
N VAL A 117 3.90 -10.18 -6.37
CA VAL A 117 4.95 -10.82 -5.57
C VAL A 117 6.34 -10.49 -6.11
N GLU A 118 6.55 -10.56 -7.41
CA GLU A 118 7.87 -10.41 -8.04
C GLU A 118 8.33 -8.95 -8.17
N GLU A 119 7.41 -7.99 -8.20
CA GLU A 119 7.72 -6.57 -8.42
C GLU A 119 7.17 -5.68 -7.29
N THR A 120 5.85 -5.63 -7.11
CA THR A 120 5.21 -4.67 -6.19
C THR A 120 5.75 -4.79 -4.77
N LEU A 121 5.69 -6.01 -4.20
CA LEU A 121 6.05 -6.25 -2.80
C LEU A 121 7.53 -5.99 -2.51
N LEU A 122 8.40 -5.95 -3.52
CA LEU A 122 9.82 -5.64 -3.36
C LEU A 122 10.10 -4.13 -3.24
N THR A 123 9.13 -3.27 -3.53
CA THR A 123 9.25 -1.83 -3.41
C THR A 123 9.35 -1.40 -1.93
N ALA A 124 10.20 -0.41 -1.62
CA ALA A 124 10.50 0.00 -0.24
C ALA A 124 9.25 0.40 0.58
N ASN A 125 8.27 1.06 -0.04
CA ASN A 125 7.03 1.49 0.61
C ASN A 125 6.05 0.33 0.92
N LYS A 126 6.34 -0.90 0.47
CA LYS A 126 5.50 -2.09 0.66
C LYS A 126 5.93 -2.97 1.82
N TYR A 127 7.04 -2.65 2.49
CA TYR A 127 7.64 -3.52 3.50
C TYR A 127 6.67 -3.98 4.60
N HIS A 128 5.73 -3.11 5.01
CA HIS A 128 4.78 -3.38 6.08
C HIS A 128 3.56 -4.22 5.65
N LEU A 129 3.37 -4.45 4.35
CA LEU A 129 2.22 -5.20 3.87
C LEU A 129 2.30 -6.68 4.27
N PRO A 130 1.16 -7.30 4.62
CA PRO A 130 1.05 -8.74 4.73
C PRO A 130 1.34 -9.41 3.38
N VAL A 131 1.84 -10.64 3.40
CA VAL A 131 2.37 -11.30 2.20
C VAL A 131 1.72 -12.65 1.92
N HIS A 132 1.04 -13.27 2.90
CA HIS A 132 0.54 -14.64 2.74
C HIS A 132 -0.54 -14.73 1.66
N TYR A 133 -1.45 -13.75 1.61
CA TYR A 133 -2.51 -13.64 0.62
C TYR A 133 -1.95 -13.58 -0.81
N PHE A 134 -1.01 -12.68 -1.06
CA PHE A 134 -0.42 -12.49 -2.39
C PHE A 134 0.38 -13.72 -2.85
N ILE A 135 1.13 -14.34 -1.93
CA ILE A 135 1.86 -15.59 -2.20
C ILE A 135 0.89 -16.73 -2.48
N HIS A 136 -0.19 -16.85 -1.71
CA HIS A 136 -1.20 -17.88 -1.91
C HIS A 136 -1.91 -17.69 -3.26
N LYS A 137 -2.26 -16.46 -3.62
CA LYS A 137 -2.95 -16.12 -4.87
C LYS A 137 -2.06 -16.21 -6.11
N SER A 138 -0.76 -15.97 -5.98
CA SER A 138 0.18 -16.06 -7.11
C SER A 138 0.41 -17.50 -7.59
N GLY A 139 0.19 -18.49 -6.70
CA GLY A 139 0.47 -19.90 -6.99
C GLY A 139 1.96 -20.21 -7.13
N LEU A 140 2.84 -19.27 -6.76
CA LEU A 140 4.29 -19.48 -6.80
C LEU A 140 4.72 -20.47 -5.70
N ASP A 141 5.74 -21.26 -6.00
CA ASP A 141 6.36 -22.07 -4.98
C ASP A 141 7.23 -21.20 -4.07
N ILE A 142 7.37 -21.58 -2.80
CA ILE A 142 8.16 -20.81 -1.83
C ILE A 142 9.63 -20.73 -2.29
N SER A 143 10.14 -21.74 -2.99
CA SER A 143 11.51 -21.76 -3.50
C SER A 143 11.80 -20.71 -4.58
N SER A 144 10.78 -20.25 -5.32
CA SER A 144 10.93 -19.27 -6.41
C SER A 144 10.72 -17.83 -5.94
N ILE A 145 10.33 -17.61 -4.68
CA ILE A 145 10.01 -16.27 -4.15
C ILE A 145 11.28 -15.64 -3.57
N ASP A 146 11.46 -14.34 -3.80
CA ASP A 146 12.58 -13.59 -3.25
C ASP A 146 12.62 -13.68 -1.71
N ASN A 147 13.80 -14.00 -1.18
CA ASN A 147 14.06 -14.12 0.25
C ASN A 147 13.65 -12.89 1.08
N ARG A 148 13.66 -11.68 0.49
CA ARG A 148 13.19 -10.44 1.14
C ARG A 148 11.72 -10.53 1.52
N ILE A 149 10.89 -11.17 0.69
CA ILE A 149 9.46 -11.37 0.94
C ILE A 149 9.26 -12.48 1.98
N ILE A 150 9.99 -13.60 1.81
CA ILE A 150 9.91 -14.74 2.73
C ILE A 150 10.27 -14.32 4.17
N LYS A 151 11.31 -13.49 4.34
CA LYS A 151 11.73 -12.98 5.66
C LYS A 151 10.66 -12.13 6.35
N ARG A 152 9.79 -11.47 5.59
CA ARG A 152 8.68 -10.64 6.10
C ARG A 152 7.44 -11.44 6.46
N SER A 153 7.34 -12.68 5.97
CA SER A 153 6.19 -13.54 6.26
C SER A 153 6.04 -13.79 7.76
N VAL A 154 4.81 -13.67 8.24
CA VAL A 154 4.47 -13.91 9.64
C VAL A 154 4.60 -15.40 9.93
N LYS A 155 5.48 -15.77 10.87
CA LYS A 155 5.77 -17.18 11.19
C LYS A 155 4.92 -17.72 12.33
N SER A 156 4.49 -16.86 13.25
CA SER A 156 3.70 -17.23 14.42
C SER A 156 2.84 -16.06 14.90
N HIS A 157 1.75 -16.35 15.62
CA HIS A 157 0.91 -15.31 16.24
C HIS A 157 1.73 -14.38 17.14
N LYS A 158 2.65 -14.93 17.94
CA LYS A 158 3.55 -14.15 18.81
C LYS A 158 4.36 -13.08 18.05
N SER A 159 4.72 -13.33 16.79
CA SER A 159 5.46 -12.35 15.97
C SER A 159 4.63 -11.14 15.52
N LEU A 160 3.31 -11.19 15.68
CA LEU A 160 2.40 -10.06 15.42
C LEU A 160 2.22 -9.15 16.63
N LEU A 161 2.56 -9.63 17.83
CA LEU A 161 2.24 -8.97 19.08
C LEU A 161 3.33 -7.95 19.45
N ASN A 162 2.89 -6.81 19.98
CA ASN A 162 3.80 -5.87 20.64
C ASN A 162 3.96 -6.30 22.11
N SER A 163 5.20 -6.37 22.61
CA SER A 163 5.55 -6.92 23.93
C SER A 163 4.93 -6.21 25.16
N LYS A 164 4.20 -5.12 24.96
CA LYS A 164 3.72 -4.24 26.05
C LYS A 164 2.36 -4.65 26.65
N ARG A 165 1.59 -5.52 26.00
CA ARG A 165 0.27 -5.92 26.51
C ARG A 165 0.30 -7.35 27.05
N ASP A 166 -0.41 -7.55 28.15
CA ASP A 166 -0.57 -8.86 28.78
C ASP A 166 -1.56 -9.72 27.99
N VAL A 167 -0.99 -10.50 27.06
CA VAL A 167 -1.73 -11.41 26.18
C VAL A 167 -2.50 -12.45 26.98
N GLU A 168 -1.92 -12.91 28.09
CA GLU A 168 -2.48 -14.01 28.87
C GLU A 168 -3.72 -13.53 29.63
N ASN A 169 -3.65 -12.36 30.27
CA ASN A 169 -4.80 -11.75 30.93
C ASN A 169 -5.96 -11.50 29.94
N ILE A 170 -5.68 -10.97 28.75
CA ILE A 170 -6.71 -10.77 27.70
C ILE A 170 -7.39 -12.09 27.35
N ASN A 171 -6.62 -13.17 27.17
CA ASN A 171 -7.18 -14.48 26.83
C ASN A 171 -7.87 -15.18 28.01
N GLN A 172 -7.64 -14.76 29.25
CA GLN A 172 -8.40 -15.21 30.42
C GLN A 172 -9.74 -14.46 30.54
N LEU A 173 -9.74 -13.16 30.25
CA LEU A 173 -10.93 -12.30 30.34
C LEU A 173 -11.95 -12.55 29.22
N TYR A 174 -11.46 -12.83 28.02
CA TYR A 174 -12.29 -12.99 26.82
C TYR A 174 -12.18 -14.41 26.23
N LYS A 175 -13.33 -15.04 26.02
CA LYS A 175 -13.42 -16.40 25.47
C LYS A 175 -13.33 -16.45 23.95
N SER A 176 -13.83 -15.41 23.28
CA SER A 176 -13.88 -15.26 21.83
C SER A 176 -13.86 -13.78 21.43
N LEU A 177 -13.75 -13.51 20.13
CA LEU A 177 -13.89 -12.15 19.60
C LEU A 177 -15.28 -11.58 19.87
N THR A 178 -16.32 -12.39 19.70
CA THR A 178 -17.71 -12.04 20.05
C THR A 178 -17.88 -11.68 21.54
N ASP A 179 -17.27 -12.42 22.45
CA ASP A 179 -17.30 -12.11 23.89
C ASP A 179 -16.62 -10.76 24.19
N LEU A 180 -15.50 -10.46 23.52
CA LEU A 180 -14.82 -9.17 23.61
C LEU A 180 -15.71 -8.02 23.11
N THR A 181 -16.33 -8.18 21.94
CA THR A 181 -17.19 -7.16 21.36
C THR A 181 -18.44 -6.90 22.19
N ASN A 182 -19.04 -7.94 22.76
CA ASN A 182 -20.22 -7.80 23.62
C ASN A 182 -19.90 -7.12 24.95
N LYS A 183 -18.74 -7.38 25.55
CA LYS A 183 -18.35 -6.80 26.85
C LYS A 183 -17.83 -5.36 26.75
N GLU A 184 -17.05 -5.07 25.72
CA GLU A 184 -16.24 -3.85 25.66
C GLU A 184 -16.58 -2.92 24.50
N GLY A 185 -17.38 -3.40 23.54
CA GLY A 185 -17.70 -2.67 22.33
C GLY A 185 -16.63 -2.74 21.24
N ILE A 186 -16.90 -2.03 20.13
CA ILE A 186 -16.14 -2.13 18.88
C ILE A 186 -14.73 -1.54 19.03
N ASP A 187 -14.58 -0.39 19.68
CA ASP A 187 -13.27 0.29 19.77
C ASP A 187 -12.22 -0.57 20.49
N LYS A 188 -12.57 -1.15 21.64
CA LYS A 188 -11.67 -2.09 22.33
C LYS A 188 -11.49 -3.38 21.56
N SER A 189 -12.51 -3.83 20.81
CA SER A 189 -12.38 -5.00 19.92
C SER A 189 -11.30 -4.78 18.87
N LEU A 190 -11.26 -3.60 18.25
CA LEU A 190 -10.23 -3.25 17.27
C LEU A 190 -8.81 -3.24 17.87
N GLU A 191 -8.68 -2.88 19.14
CA GLU A 191 -7.39 -2.89 19.83
C GLU A 191 -6.96 -4.27 20.32
N TYR A 192 -7.90 -5.07 20.84
CA TYR A 192 -7.60 -6.32 21.54
C TYR A 192 -7.71 -7.57 20.68
N ALA A 193 -8.43 -7.55 19.56
CA ALA A 193 -8.61 -8.71 18.69
C ALA A 193 -7.28 -9.33 18.22
N LEU A 194 -6.23 -8.51 18.03
CA LEU A 194 -4.89 -8.98 17.68
C LEU A 194 -4.30 -9.92 18.74
N TYR A 195 -4.63 -9.72 20.01
CA TYR A 195 -4.07 -10.44 21.14
C TYR A 195 -4.87 -11.70 21.50
N ILE A 196 -6.07 -11.88 20.97
CA ILE A 196 -6.85 -13.11 21.13
C ILE A 196 -6.12 -14.26 20.40
N TYR A 197 -5.99 -15.40 21.06
CA TYR A 197 -5.31 -16.56 20.50
C TYR A 197 -6.00 -17.05 19.21
N PRO A 198 -5.22 -17.59 18.24
CA PRO A 198 -5.75 -18.05 16.95
C PRO A 198 -6.83 -19.13 17.07
N GLU A 199 -6.82 -19.88 18.18
CA GLU A 199 -7.78 -20.95 18.48
C GLU A 199 -9.13 -20.42 18.96
N LYS A 200 -9.17 -19.18 19.46
CA LYS A 200 -10.35 -18.53 20.02
C LYS A 200 -10.99 -17.51 19.08
N ILE A 201 -10.43 -17.35 17.89
CA ILE A 201 -10.89 -16.35 16.93
C ILE A 201 -11.43 -17.03 15.68
N ASP A 202 -12.68 -16.73 15.36
CA ASP A 202 -13.27 -17.14 14.10
C ASP A 202 -12.78 -16.21 12.97
N LYS A 203 -12.46 -16.80 11.82
CA LYS A 203 -11.88 -16.07 10.69
C LYS A 203 -12.91 -15.15 10.03
N ASP A 204 -14.15 -15.58 9.95
CA ASP A 204 -15.23 -14.84 9.32
C ASP A 204 -15.68 -13.70 10.25
N GLU A 205 -15.74 -13.93 11.56
CA GLU A 205 -15.97 -12.85 12.55
C GLU A 205 -14.87 -11.78 12.47
N LEU A 206 -13.59 -12.19 12.41
CA LEU A 206 -12.48 -11.24 12.27
C LEU A 206 -12.57 -10.47 10.95
N LYS A 207 -12.95 -11.14 9.86
CA LYS A 207 -13.15 -10.49 8.56
C LYS A 207 -14.25 -9.45 8.64
N GLU A 208 -15.39 -9.80 9.23
CA GLU A 208 -16.55 -8.91 9.38
C GLU A 208 -16.18 -7.67 10.21
N LEU A 209 -15.48 -7.84 11.33
CA LEU A 209 -15.00 -6.73 12.14
C LEU A 209 -14.10 -5.77 11.34
N ILE A 210 -13.21 -6.31 10.49
CA ILE A 210 -12.32 -5.49 9.65
C ILE A 210 -13.12 -4.78 8.56
N VAL A 211 -14.00 -5.48 7.85
CA VAL A 211 -14.80 -4.94 6.74
C VAL A 211 -15.72 -3.81 7.23
N SER A 212 -16.42 -4.04 8.33
CA SER A 212 -17.31 -3.02 8.95
C SER A 212 -16.57 -1.77 9.39
N ASN A 213 -15.25 -1.84 9.59
CA ASN A 213 -14.41 -0.73 10.04
C ASN A 213 -13.34 -0.34 9.01
N ILE A 214 -13.48 -0.76 7.74
CA ILE A 214 -12.44 -0.56 6.72
C ILE A 214 -12.20 0.92 6.41
N ASN A 215 -13.24 1.75 6.51
CA ASN A 215 -13.19 3.20 6.30
C ASN A 215 -12.22 3.90 7.26
N LEU A 216 -11.85 3.26 8.38
CA LEU A 216 -10.84 3.78 9.29
C LEU A 216 -9.45 3.85 8.66
N LEU A 217 -9.15 3.07 7.61
CA LEU A 217 -7.89 3.20 6.85
C LEU A 217 -7.75 4.60 6.25
N ASP A 218 -8.86 5.15 5.75
CA ASP A 218 -8.93 6.42 5.04
C ASP A 218 -9.14 7.57 6.03
N HIS A 219 -10.13 7.46 6.93
CA HIS A 219 -10.60 8.56 7.78
C HIS A 219 -10.33 8.41 9.29
N GLY A 220 -9.76 7.28 9.72
CA GLY A 220 -9.55 7.00 11.15
C GLY A 220 -8.39 7.79 11.77
N LYS A 221 -8.32 7.83 13.10
CA LYS A 221 -7.16 8.34 13.84
C LYS A 221 -5.93 7.44 13.57
N THR A 222 -4.72 7.96 13.75
CA THR A 222 -3.46 7.22 13.54
C THR A 222 -3.42 5.87 14.26
N THR A 223 -3.92 5.81 15.50
CA THR A 223 -4.03 4.58 16.29
C THR A 223 -4.98 3.57 15.65
N GLN A 224 -6.18 4.02 15.22
CA GLN A 224 -7.19 3.17 14.58
C GLN A 224 -6.69 2.62 13.23
N LYS A 225 -6.05 3.46 12.41
CA LYS A 225 -5.37 3.04 11.17
C LYS A 225 -4.36 1.94 11.43
N THR A 226 -3.55 2.09 12.48
CA THR A 226 -2.56 1.10 12.88
C THR A 226 -3.21 -0.20 13.35
N SER A 227 -4.27 -0.12 14.16
CA SER A 227 -5.02 -1.29 14.63
C SER A 227 -5.61 -2.09 13.46
N ILE A 228 -6.30 -1.43 12.54
CA ILE A 228 -6.88 -2.11 11.35
C ILE A 228 -5.80 -2.77 10.51
N ARG A 229 -4.68 -2.09 10.23
CA ARG A 229 -3.56 -2.70 9.48
C ARG A 229 -3.01 -3.96 10.16
N LYS A 230 -2.93 -3.96 11.49
CA LYS A 230 -2.50 -5.13 12.26
C LYS A 230 -3.53 -6.25 12.20
N LEU A 231 -4.83 -5.94 12.26
CA LEU A 231 -5.89 -6.94 12.12
C LEU A 231 -5.92 -7.56 10.74
N ILE A 232 -5.73 -6.78 9.68
CA ILE A 232 -5.59 -7.31 8.30
C ILE A 232 -4.37 -8.23 8.22
N LYS A 233 -3.24 -7.87 8.83
CA LYS A 233 -2.05 -8.73 8.89
C LYS A 233 -2.30 -10.01 9.68
N TYR A 234 -3.11 -9.95 10.74
CA TYR A 234 -3.49 -11.11 11.51
C TYR A 234 -4.40 -12.04 10.70
N TYR A 235 -5.42 -11.48 10.04
CA TYR A 235 -6.32 -12.20 9.15
C TYR A 235 -5.57 -12.87 7.99
N ASP A 236 -4.65 -12.14 7.34
CA ASP A 236 -3.77 -12.64 6.28
C ASP A 236 -3.05 -13.93 6.72
N TRP A 237 -2.39 -13.88 7.88
CA TRP A 237 -1.71 -15.03 8.45
C TRP A 237 -2.66 -16.15 8.84
N LEU A 238 -3.81 -15.84 9.46
CA LEU A 238 -4.75 -16.83 9.96
C LEU A 238 -5.42 -17.61 8.82
N LYS A 239 -5.68 -16.96 7.69
CA LYS A 239 -6.39 -17.55 6.54
C LYS A 239 -5.47 -18.12 5.48
N TYR A 240 -4.40 -17.41 5.11
CA TYR A 240 -3.60 -17.72 3.91
C TYR A 240 -2.23 -18.32 4.20
N ARG A 241 -1.82 -18.48 5.47
CA ARG A 241 -0.57 -19.21 5.77
C ARG A 241 -0.63 -20.61 5.18
N LYS A 242 0.44 -21.04 4.50
CA LYS A 242 0.56 -22.47 4.15
C LYS A 242 0.62 -23.27 5.46
N PRO A 243 -0.22 -24.30 5.65
CA PRO A 243 -0.17 -25.12 6.84
C PRO A 243 1.22 -25.77 6.94
N LYS A 244 1.79 -25.81 8.14
CA LYS A 244 2.99 -26.63 8.35
C LYS A 244 2.62 -28.08 8.04
N LYS A 245 3.56 -28.84 7.46
CA LYS A 245 3.41 -30.27 7.09
C LYS A 245 2.85 -31.18 8.22
N GLY A 246 2.74 -30.72 9.48
CA GLY A 246 2.12 -31.43 10.60
C GLY A 246 0.71 -30.96 11.04
N GLU A 247 0.15 -29.86 10.52
CA GLU A 247 -1.23 -29.43 10.84
C GLU A 247 -2.29 -30.13 9.97
N LEU A 248 -1.89 -30.74 8.84
CA LEU A 248 -2.77 -31.46 7.93
C LEU A 248 -3.27 -32.80 8.49
N ILE A 249 -2.55 -33.40 9.45
CA ILE A 249 -2.86 -34.75 9.96
C ILE A 249 -4.07 -34.75 10.91
N LEU A 250 -4.45 -33.60 11.48
CA LEU A 250 -5.52 -33.52 12.47
C LEU A 250 -6.93 -33.29 11.88
N LYS A 251 -7.04 -32.96 10.59
CA LYS A 251 -8.36 -32.75 9.95
C LYS A 251 -8.95 -33.99 9.30
N ASP A 252 -8.12 -34.98 8.96
CA ASP A 252 -8.58 -36.20 8.30
C ASP A 252 -9.04 -37.32 9.26
N GLN A 253 -9.10 -37.06 10.58
CA GLN A 253 -9.52 -38.06 11.59
C GLN A 253 -10.86 -37.75 12.28
N LYS A 254 -11.63 -36.75 11.83
CA LYS A 254 -12.93 -36.40 12.45
C LYS A 254 -14.14 -36.49 11.52
N THR A 255 -14.07 -37.30 10.47
CA THR A 255 -15.23 -37.56 9.60
C THR A 255 -15.37 -39.03 9.24
N GLU A 256 -15.33 -39.90 10.24
CA GLU A 256 -15.92 -41.24 10.16
C GLU A 256 -16.46 -41.62 11.55
N VAL A 257 -17.70 -41.21 11.87
CA VAL A 257 -18.70 -41.97 12.63
C VAL A 257 -20.08 -41.55 12.14
#